data_AF-A0A128F8S0-F1
#
_entry.id   AF-A0A128F8S0-F1
#
_cell.length_a   1.000
_cell.length_b   1.000
_cell.length_c   1.000
_cell.angle_alpha   90.00
_cell.angle_beta   90.00
_cell.angle_gamma   90.00
#
_symmetry.space_group_name_H-M   'P 1'
#
loop_
_entity.id
_entity.type
_entity.pdbx_description
1 polymer ?
#
loop_
_entity_poly.entity_id
_entity_poly.type
_entity_poly.pdbx_seq_one_letter_code
_entity_poly.pdbx_strand_id
1 'polypeptide(L)'
;MWETVKRLLGSAAPLIGTVIGGPAGSAVGAMVASTLGVEATPAAIEAELKANPDALLKIKELESEERLRLNDLAFQHAALESEERKLAMTTQAATQQAELASNDAYVRRWRPTFGYAMCLAWSLLFFGLAYALVCHPTQAAALVNAVVALTPLFTVALAVLGISIHKRSQDKQVAKGLSPPALFGRLNTTSKEH
;
A
#
# COMPACT_ATOMS: atom_id res chain seq x y z
N MET A 1 44.28 17.27 -8.56
CA MET A 1 44.73 16.46 -9.73
C MET A 1 43.61 15.70 -10.42
N TRP A 2 42.57 15.22 -9.72
CA TRP A 2 41.44 14.53 -10.38
C TRP A 2 40.46 15.44 -11.15
N GLU A 3 40.44 16.75 -10.87
CA GLU A 3 39.48 17.68 -11.49
C GLU A 3 39.62 17.79 -13.02
N THR A 4 40.84 17.72 -13.56
CA THR A 4 41.06 17.80 -15.02
C THR A 4 40.58 16.53 -15.72
N VAL A 5 40.91 15.37 -15.16
CA VAL A 5 40.42 14.05 -15.61
C VAL A 5 38.90 13.99 -15.52
N LYS A 6 38.31 14.44 -14.41
CA LYS A 6 36.86 14.54 -14.21
C LYS A 6 36.19 15.45 -15.23
N ARG A 7 36.79 16.58 -15.61
CA ARG A 7 36.24 17.49 -16.62
C ARG A 7 36.27 16.87 -18.02
N LEU A 8 37.38 16.23 -18.39
CA LEU A 8 37.51 15.55 -19.68
C LEU A 8 36.53 14.38 -19.78
N LEU A 9 36.51 13.51 -18.77
CA LEU A 9 35.60 12.38 -18.71
C LEU A 9 34.14 12.81 -18.52
N GLY A 10 33.85 13.85 -17.76
CA GLY A 10 32.49 14.37 -17.59
C GLY A 10 31.86 14.90 -18.88
N SER A 11 32.67 15.33 -19.85
CA SER A 11 32.18 15.76 -21.18
C SER A 11 31.93 14.61 -22.16
N ALA A 12 32.65 13.49 -22.01
CA ALA A 12 32.60 12.37 -22.94
C ALA A 12 31.82 11.15 -22.41
N ALA A 13 31.91 10.91 -21.10
CA ALA A 13 31.29 9.82 -20.36
C ALA A 13 30.77 10.27 -18.96
N PRO A 14 29.58 10.90 -18.87
CA PRO A 14 29.04 11.49 -17.65
C PRO A 14 28.91 10.56 -16.43
N LEU A 15 28.49 9.30 -16.60
CA LEU A 15 28.35 8.32 -15.52
C LEU A 15 29.71 7.94 -14.94
N ILE A 16 30.72 7.75 -15.79
CA ILE A 16 32.09 7.45 -15.36
C ILE A 16 32.71 8.69 -14.68
N GLY A 17 32.47 9.89 -15.23
CA GLY A 17 32.93 11.16 -14.66
C GLY A 17 32.30 11.51 -13.29
N THR A 18 31.04 11.13 -13.04
CA THR A 18 30.38 11.37 -11.75
C THR A 18 30.94 10.46 -10.65
N VAL A 19 31.25 9.20 -10.95
CA VAL A 19 31.77 8.24 -9.96
C VAL A 19 33.25 8.48 -9.65
N ILE A 20 34.06 8.90 -10.63
CA ILE A 20 35.47 9.30 -10.43
C ILE A 20 35.62 10.47 -9.45
N GLY A 21 34.60 11.34 -9.36
CA GLY A 21 34.58 12.46 -8.42
C GLY A 21 34.13 12.12 -6.99
N GLY A 22 33.70 10.87 -6.73
CA GLY A 22 33.18 10.41 -5.44
C GLY A 22 34.15 9.51 -4.66
N PRO A 23 33.78 9.04 -3.45
CA PRO A 23 34.63 8.18 -2.61
C PRO A 23 35.00 6.84 -3.26
N ALA A 24 34.24 6.39 -4.27
CA ALA A 24 34.54 5.20 -5.09
C ALA A 24 35.40 5.51 -6.34
N GLY A 25 35.85 6.76 -6.51
CA GLY A 25 36.47 7.21 -7.75
C GLY A 25 37.82 6.59 -8.08
N SER A 26 38.54 6.08 -7.07
CA SER A 26 39.79 5.32 -7.27
C SER A 26 39.55 3.97 -7.95
N ALA A 27 38.44 3.29 -7.66
CA ALA A 27 38.10 2.01 -8.28
C ALA A 27 37.72 2.17 -9.76
N VAL A 28 36.95 3.21 -10.07
CA VAL A 28 36.61 3.55 -11.47
C VAL A 28 37.82 4.08 -12.21
N GLY A 29 38.68 4.87 -11.56
CA GLY A 29 39.96 5.30 -12.13
C GLY A 29 40.87 4.12 -12.51
N ALA A 30 40.91 3.06 -11.70
CA ALA A 30 41.65 1.83 -12.01
C ALA A 30 41.05 1.04 -13.18
N MET A 31 39.71 1.01 -13.31
CA MET A 31 39.01 0.40 -14.44
C MET A 31 39.24 1.17 -15.75
N VAL A 32 39.24 2.50 -15.70
CA VAL A 32 39.57 3.35 -16.85
C VAL A 32 41.05 3.19 -17.23
N ALA A 33 41.95 3.12 -16.26
CA ALA A 33 43.36 2.88 -16.52
C ALA A 33 43.62 1.50 -17.14
N SER A 34 42.94 0.45 -16.69
CA SER A 34 43.07 -0.90 -17.24
C SER A 34 42.52 -1.02 -18.67
N THR A 35 41.43 -0.31 -18.97
CA THR A 35 40.84 -0.25 -20.32
C THR A 35 41.68 0.58 -21.30
N LEU A 36 42.38 1.61 -20.80
CA LEU A 36 43.33 2.41 -21.58
C LEU A 36 44.74 1.79 -21.65
N GLY A 37 45.07 0.82 -20.80
CA GLY A 37 46.39 0.19 -20.73
C GLY A 37 47.48 1.06 -20.10
N VAL A 38 47.11 2.01 -19.25
CA VAL A 38 48.03 2.94 -18.58
C VAL A 38 48.06 2.71 -17.06
N GLU A 39 49.02 3.31 -16.38
CA GLU A 39 49.03 3.29 -14.91
C GLU A 39 47.79 3.95 -14.34
N ALA A 40 47.27 3.40 -13.22
CA ALA A 40 46.11 3.91 -12.50
C ALA A 40 46.42 5.19 -11.71
N THR A 41 47.09 6.15 -12.34
CA THR A 41 47.39 7.47 -11.78
C THR A 41 46.64 8.55 -12.58
N PRO A 42 46.17 9.63 -11.93
CA PRO A 42 45.45 10.70 -12.61
C PRO A 42 46.28 11.34 -13.74
N ALA A 43 47.59 11.42 -13.54
CA ALA A 43 48.52 12.02 -14.49
C ALA A 43 48.71 11.16 -15.76
N ALA A 44 48.83 9.83 -15.62
CA ALA A 44 48.96 8.92 -16.75
C ALA A 44 47.68 8.87 -17.59
N ILE A 45 46.51 8.83 -16.93
CA ILE A 45 45.20 8.86 -17.60
C ILE A 45 45.00 10.19 -18.33
N GLU A 46 45.35 11.32 -17.70
CA GLU A 46 45.25 12.64 -18.34
C GLU A 46 46.18 12.77 -19.56
N ALA A 47 47.39 12.23 -19.48
CA ALA A 47 48.35 12.23 -20.58
C ALA A 47 47.84 11.42 -21.77
N GLU A 48 47.29 10.22 -21.53
CA GLU A 48 46.73 9.37 -22.59
C GLU A 48 45.48 10.00 -23.22
N LEU A 49 44.58 10.56 -22.41
CA LEU A 49 43.39 11.26 -22.90
C LEU A 49 43.69 12.50 -23.74
N LYS A 50 44.86 13.14 -23.55
CA LYS A 50 45.30 14.27 -24.37
C LYS A 50 46.08 13.83 -25.61
N ALA A 51 46.87 12.76 -25.50
CA ALA A 51 47.69 12.26 -26.58
C ALA A 51 46.86 11.49 -27.61
N ASN A 52 45.77 10.85 -27.18
CA ASN A 52 45.03 9.90 -27.99
C ASN A 52 43.51 10.20 -27.99
N PRO A 53 42.96 10.77 -29.09
CA PRO A 53 41.53 11.01 -29.19
C PRO A 53 40.70 9.72 -29.22
N ASP A 54 41.27 8.57 -29.59
CA ASP A 54 40.58 7.27 -29.59
C ASP A 54 40.37 6.73 -28.16
N ALA A 55 41.15 7.20 -27.19
CA ALA A 55 40.95 6.87 -25.77
C ALA A 55 39.56 7.34 -25.27
N LEU A 56 39.10 8.50 -25.74
CA LEU A 56 37.77 9.02 -25.39
C LEU A 56 36.65 8.19 -26.02
N LEU A 57 36.85 7.67 -27.23
CA LEU A 57 35.88 6.80 -27.91
C LEU A 57 35.70 5.49 -27.17
N LYS A 58 36.80 4.84 -26.76
CA LYS A 58 36.75 3.60 -25.96
C LYS A 58 36.02 3.76 -24.62
N ILE A 59 36.22 4.88 -23.92
CA ILE A 59 35.52 5.15 -22.66
C ILE A 59 34.03 5.40 -22.89
N LYS A 60 33.68 6.08 -23.98
CA LYS A 60 32.29 6.29 -24.37
C LYS A 60 31.59 4.99 -24.76
N GLU A 61 32.28 4.09 -25.43
CA GLU A 61 31.79 2.73 -25.72
C GLU A 61 31.55 1.95 -24.43
N LEU A 62 32.51 1.97 -23.50
CA LEU A 62 32.39 1.33 -22.18
C LEU A 62 31.18 1.86 -21.40
N GLU A 63 30.97 3.18 -21.38
CA GLU A 63 29.80 3.78 -20.73
C GLU A 63 28.49 3.36 -21.42
N SER A 64 28.47 3.32 -22.75
CA SER A 64 27.30 2.90 -23.52
C SER A 64 26.91 1.45 -23.22
N GLU A 65 27.89 0.53 -23.17
CA GLU A 65 27.68 -0.86 -22.82
C GLU A 65 27.14 -1.02 -21.39
N GLU A 66 27.73 -0.31 -20.44
CA GLU A 66 27.29 -0.38 -19.05
C GLU A 66 25.90 0.24 -18.87
N ARG A 67 25.57 1.30 -19.61
CA ARG A 67 24.24 1.89 -19.62
C ARG A 67 23.19 0.93 -20.16
N LEU A 68 23.51 0.16 -21.19
CA LEU A 68 22.63 -0.90 -21.71
C LEU A 68 22.43 -1.99 -20.67
N ARG A 69 23.51 -2.46 -20.02
CA ARG A 69 23.44 -3.46 -18.95
C ARG A 69 22.60 -2.98 -17.76
N LEU A 70 22.79 -1.75 -17.30
CA LEU A 70 22.03 -1.16 -16.20
C LEU A 70 20.54 -1.03 -16.55
N ASN A 71 20.22 -0.67 -17.79
CA ASN A 71 18.83 -0.59 -18.25
C ASN A 71 18.18 -1.98 -18.30
N ASP A 72 18.90 -2.99 -18.79
CA ASP A 72 18.43 -4.37 -18.80
C ASP A 72 18.18 -4.90 -17.38
N LEU A 73 19.12 -4.68 -16.45
CA LEU A 73 18.93 -5.01 -15.04
C LEU A 73 17.74 -4.29 -14.42
N ALA A 74 17.56 -3.00 -14.71
CA ALA A 74 16.40 -2.23 -14.24
C ALA A 74 15.08 -2.80 -14.78
N PHE A 75 15.04 -3.21 -16.04
CA PHE A 75 13.87 -3.84 -16.64
C PHE A 75 13.57 -5.21 -15.99
N GLN A 76 14.59 -6.04 -15.78
CA GLN A 76 14.44 -7.33 -15.10
C GLN A 76 13.95 -7.15 -13.65
N HIS A 77 14.48 -6.17 -12.92
CA HIS A 77 14.01 -5.84 -11.58
C HIS A 77 12.53 -5.42 -11.58
N ALA A 78 12.12 -4.55 -12.50
CA ALA A 78 10.73 -4.13 -12.63
C ALA A 78 9.79 -5.30 -12.99
N ALA A 79 10.27 -6.25 -13.81
CA ALA A 79 9.52 -7.45 -14.14
C ALA A 79 9.34 -8.37 -12.92
N LEU A 80 10.41 -8.61 -12.16
CA LEU A 80 10.37 -9.41 -10.93
C LEU A 80 9.44 -8.79 -9.87
N GLU A 81 9.53 -7.49 -9.63
CA GLU A 81 8.62 -6.78 -8.72
C GLU A 81 7.15 -6.90 -9.16
N SER A 82 6.90 -6.87 -10.48
CA SER A 82 5.56 -7.07 -11.02
C SER A 82 5.04 -8.48 -10.75
N GLU A 83 5.88 -9.50 -10.93
CA GLU A 83 5.54 -10.90 -10.66
C GLU A 83 5.30 -11.15 -9.17
N GLU A 84 6.17 -10.65 -8.29
CA GLU A 84 5.98 -10.74 -6.84
C GLU A 84 4.67 -10.09 -6.42
N ARG A 85 4.36 -8.91 -6.98
CA ARG A 85 3.11 -8.21 -6.69
C ARG A 85 1.88 -9.00 -7.15
N LYS A 86 1.93 -9.63 -8.33
CA LYS A 86 0.86 -10.51 -8.81
C LYS A 86 0.70 -11.72 -7.92
N LEU A 87 1.81 -12.38 -7.54
CA LEU A 87 1.79 -13.53 -6.65
C LEU A 87 1.20 -13.16 -5.29
N ALA A 88 1.62 -12.05 -4.70
CA ALA A 88 1.05 -11.54 -3.44
C ALA A 88 -0.47 -11.30 -3.54
N MET A 89 -0.96 -10.73 -4.65
CA MET A 89 -2.40 -10.56 -4.86
C MET A 89 -3.12 -11.91 -4.98
N THR A 90 -2.55 -12.88 -5.70
CA THR A 90 -3.17 -14.21 -5.87
C THR A 90 -3.20 -15.03 -4.58
N THR A 91 -2.11 -14.99 -3.79
CA THR A 91 -2.05 -15.68 -2.50
C THR A 91 -3.00 -15.06 -1.49
N GLN A 92 -3.09 -13.73 -1.42
CA GLN A 92 -4.08 -13.02 -0.60
C GLN A 92 -5.52 -13.32 -1.03
N ALA A 93 -5.79 -13.40 -2.34
CA ALA A 93 -7.11 -13.78 -2.82
C ALA A 93 -7.46 -15.22 -2.43
N ALA A 94 -6.49 -16.15 -2.52
CA ALA A 94 -6.69 -17.54 -2.14
C ALA A 94 -6.91 -17.71 -0.63
N THR A 95 -6.15 -17.02 0.23
CA THR A 95 -6.35 -17.07 1.69
C THR A 95 -7.69 -16.46 2.08
N GLN A 96 -8.07 -15.31 1.50
CA GLN A 96 -9.36 -14.68 1.75
C GLN A 96 -10.52 -15.56 1.27
N GLN A 97 -10.39 -16.24 0.13
CA GLN A 97 -11.39 -17.22 -0.32
C GLN A 97 -11.47 -18.43 0.63
N ALA A 98 -10.34 -18.93 1.14
CA ALA A 98 -10.31 -20.02 2.11
C ALA A 98 -10.94 -19.61 3.46
N GLU A 99 -10.70 -18.39 3.93
CA GLU A 99 -11.35 -17.82 5.12
C GLU A 99 -12.86 -17.66 4.92
N LEU A 100 -13.29 -17.15 3.76
CA LEU A 100 -14.72 -17.04 3.43
C LEU A 100 -15.39 -18.42 3.28
N ALA A 101 -14.66 -19.42 2.77
CA ALA A 101 -15.13 -20.79 2.65
C ALA A 101 -15.20 -21.51 4.01
N SER A 102 -14.43 -21.06 5.01
CA SER A 102 -14.52 -21.49 6.41
C SER A 102 -15.85 -21.04 7.03
N ASN A 103 -16.89 -21.79 6.69
CA ASN A 103 -18.26 -21.56 7.13
C ASN A 103 -18.44 -22.02 8.59
N ASP A 104 -17.99 -21.23 9.55
CA ASP A 104 -18.36 -21.48 10.94
C ASP A 104 -19.87 -21.22 11.13
N ALA A 105 -20.61 -22.30 11.36
CA ALA A 105 -22.04 -22.29 11.60
C ALA A 105 -22.41 -21.43 12.82
N TYR A 106 -21.54 -21.35 13.83
CA TYR A 106 -21.75 -20.51 15.01
C TYR A 106 -21.71 -19.02 14.64
N VAL A 107 -20.67 -18.59 13.90
CA VAL A 107 -20.48 -17.20 13.44
C VAL A 107 -21.62 -16.74 12.51
N ARG A 108 -22.22 -17.65 11.73
CA ARG A 108 -23.36 -17.31 10.86
C ARG A 108 -24.67 -17.15 11.63
N ARG A 109 -24.90 -17.94 12.69
CA ARG A 109 -26.17 -17.98 13.42
C ARG A 109 -26.24 -16.99 14.59
N TRP A 110 -25.12 -16.60 15.22
CA TRP A 110 -25.17 -15.69 16.37
C TRP A 110 -25.73 -14.30 16.01
N ARG A 111 -25.41 -13.75 14.83
CA ARG A 111 -25.90 -12.41 14.42
C ARG A 111 -27.44 -12.38 14.32
N PRO A 112 -28.12 -13.31 13.61
CA PRO A 112 -29.57 -13.40 13.63
C PRO A 112 -30.17 -13.71 15.01
N THR A 113 -29.59 -14.63 15.78
CA THR A 113 -30.14 -15.00 17.10
C THR A 113 -30.07 -13.84 18.09
N PHE A 114 -29.01 -13.03 18.03
CA PHE A 114 -28.91 -11.80 18.81
C PHE A 114 -30.01 -10.80 18.45
N GLY A 115 -30.31 -10.66 17.15
CA GLY A 115 -31.44 -9.83 16.68
C GLY A 115 -32.79 -10.31 17.23
N TYR A 116 -33.07 -11.61 17.14
CA TYR A 116 -34.32 -12.19 17.69
C TYR A 116 -34.42 -12.05 19.21
N ALA A 117 -33.32 -12.30 19.94
CA ALA A 117 -33.27 -12.12 21.39
C ALA A 117 -33.53 -10.67 21.79
N MET A 118 -32.98 -9.70 21.05
CA MET A 118 -33.22 -8.28 21.29
C MET A 118 -34.67 -7.88 21.00
N CYS A 119 -35.25 -8.35 19.88
CA CYS A 119 -36.66 -8.12 19.58
C CYS A 119 -37.56 -8.66 20.70
N LEU A 120 -37.30 -9.88 21.17
CA LEU A 120 -38.04 -10.49 22.27
C LEU A 120 -37.89 -9.71 23.58
N ALA A 121 -36.67 -9.32 23.95
CA ALA A 121 -36.39 -8.52 25.14
C ALA A 121 -37.10 -7.15 25.09
N TRP A 122 -37.11 -6.50 23.93
CA TRP A 122 -37.81 -5.23 23.73
C TRP A 122 -39.33 -5.39 23.78
N SER A 123 -39.88 -6.44 23.15
CA SER A 123 -41.31 -6.73 23.25
C SER A 123 -41.74 -6.93 24.71
N LEU A 124 -40.95 -7.65 25.51
CA LEU A 124 -41.19 -7.82 26.93
C LEU A 124 -41.07 -6.50 27.71
N LEU A 125 -40.07 -5.67 27.38
CA LEU A 125 -39.89 -4.36 28.01
C LEU A 125 -41.07 -3.42 27.75
N PHE A 126 -41.51 -3.28 26.50
CA PHE A 126 -42.65 -2.44 26.15
C PHE A 126 -43.96 -2.97 26.72
N PHE A 127 -44.14 -4.29 26.73
CA PHE A 127 -45.31 -4.90 27.36
C PHE A 127 -45.31 -4.66 28.88
N GLY A 128 -44.17 -4.85 29.55
CA GLY A 128 -44.02 -4.58 30.98
C GLY A 128 -44.25 -3.12 31.32
N LEU A 129 -43.77 -2.19 30.49
CA LEU A 129 -44.00 -0.76 30.64
C LEU A 129 -45.49 -0.41 30.49
N ALA A 130 -46.16 -0.94 29.47
CA ALA A 130 -47.58 -0.73 29.24
C ALA A 130 -48.43 -1.28 30.40
N TYR A 131 -48.11 -2.49 30.87
CA TYR A 131 -48.76 -3.10 32.02
C TYR A 131 -48.59 -2.25 33.29
N ALA A 132 -47.35 -1.82 33.59
CA ALA A 132 -47.07 -1.02 34.77
C ALA A 132 -47.77 0.36 34.74
N LEU A 133 -47.89 0.99 33.57
CA LEU A 133 -48.62 2.25 33.41
C LEU A 133 -50.13 2.09 33.67
N VAL A 134 -50.73 0.97 33.26
CA VAL A 134 -52.16 0.70 33.47
C VAL A 134 -52.44 0.29 34.91
N CYS A 135 -51.63 -0.59 35.50
CA CYS A 135 -51.87 -1.16 36.83
C CYS A 135 -51.31 -0.31 37.99
N HIS A 136 -50.29 0.51 37.73
CA HIS A 136 -49.62 1.33 38.75
C HIS A 136 -49.42 2.79 38.28
N PRO A 137 -50.50 3.54 38.02
CA PRO A 137 -50.42 4.90 37.47
C PRO A 137 -49.71 5.89 38.39
N THR A 138 -49.66 5.63 39.71
CA THR A 138 -48.95 6.46 40.69
C THR A 138 -47.43 6.45 40.51
N GLN A 139 -46.87 5.45 39.83
CA GLN A 139 -45.43 5.32 39.57
C GLN A 139 -45.02 5.77 38.16
N ALA A 140 -45.96 6.27 37.35
CA ALA A 140 -45.73 6.60 35.94
C ALA A 140 -44.54 7.57 35.74
N ALA A 141 -44.43 8.61 36.58
CA ALA A 141 -43.33 9.57 36.49
C ALA A 141 -41.95 8.93 36.76
N ALA A 142 -41.86 8.03 37.75
CA ALA A 142 -40.63 7.30 38.05
C ALA A 142 -40.25 6.34 36.92
N LEU A 143 -41.24 5.67 36.32
CA LEU A 143 -41.05 4.79 35.16
C LEU A 143 -40.53 5.55 33.94
N VAL A 144 -41.13 6.70 33.62
CA VAL A 144 -40.69 7.55 32.50
C VAL A 144 -39.25 8.01 32.72
N ASN A 145 -38.89 8.47 33.92
CA ASN A 145 -37.52 8.87 34.23
C ASN A 145 -36.53 7.70 34.12
N ALA A 146 -36.91 6.50 34.54
CA ALA A 146 -36.08 5.30 34.40
C ALA A 146 -35.86 4.92 32.92
N VAL A 147 -36.89 5.03 32.08
CA VAL A 147 -36.77 4.80 30.63
C VAL A 147 -35.84 5.84 29.99
N VAL A 148 -35.98 7.12 30.35
CA VAL A 148 -35.09 8.18 29.86
C VAL A 148 -33.65 7.89 30.25
N ALA A 149 -33.39 7.48 31.50
CA ALA A 149 -32.06 7.10 31.97
C ALA A 149 -31.48 5.88 31.23
N LEU A 150 -32.32 4.96 30.73
CA LEU A 150 -31.90 3.80 29.93
C LEU A 150 -31.60 4.15 28.46
N THR A 151 -32.05 5.30 27.96
CA THR A 151 -31.95 5.69 26.54
C THR A 151 -30.54 5.59 25.94
N PRO A 152 -29.45 5.98 26.64
CA PRO A 152 -28.09 5.88 26.09
C PRO A 152 -27.70 4.44 25.71
N LEU A 153 -28.18 3.44 26.45
CA LEU A 153 -27.94 2.03 26.15
C LEU A 153 -28.57 1.62 24.80
N PHE A 154 -29.75 2.15 24.49
CA PHE A 154 -30.43 1.89 23.22
C PHE A 154 -29.69 2.50 22.03
N THR A 155 -29.09 3.68 22.20
CA THR A 155 -28.28 4.31 21.14
C THR A 155 -27.10 3.42 20.73
N VAL A 156 -26.39 2.84 21.71
CA VAL A 156 -25.28 1.92 21.45
C VAL A 156 -25.78 0.65 20.76
N ALA A 157 -26.86 0.05 21.26
CA ALA A 157 -27.43 -1.17 20.68
C ALA A 157 -27.89 -0.97 19.22
N LEU A 158 -28.53 0.17 18.92
CA LEU A 158 -28.97 0.52 17.56
C LEU A 158 -27.81 0.82 16.63
N ALA A 159 -26.73 1.44 17.12
CA ALA A 159 -25.51 1.64 16.34
C ALA A 159 -24.88 0.30 15.93
N VAL A 160 -24.75 -0.64 16.88
CA VAL A 160 -24.23 -1.99 16.60
C VAL A 160 -25.12 -2.74 15.61
N LEU A 161 -26.44 -2.67 15.78
CA LEU A 161 -27.39 -3.26 14.85
C LEU A 161 -27.28 -2.66 13.44
N GLY A 162 -27.18 -1.32 13.35
CA GLY A 162 -26.99 -0.59 12.10
C GLY A 162 -25.73 -1.04 11.34
N ILE A 163 -24.60 -1.16 12.03
CA ILE A 163 -23.35 -1.66 11.45
C ILE A 163 -23.53 -3.11 10.97
N SER A 164 -24.19 -3.97 11.75
CA SER A 164 -24.40 -5.37 11.40
C SER A 164 -25.27 -5.55 10.15
N ILE A 165 -26.32 -4.74 9.99
CA ILE A 165 -27.21 -4.73 8.82
C ILE A 165 -26.45 -4.22 7.60
N HIS A 166 -25.68 -3.14 7.78
CA HIS A 166 -24.87 -2.57 6.70
C HIS A 166 -23.86 -3.58 6.16
N LYS A 167 -23.10 -4.25 7.04
CA LYS A 167 -22.15 -5.30 6.66
C LYS A 167 -22.84 -6.47 5.96
N ARG A 168 -23.98 -6.95 6.45
CA ARG A 168 -24.75 -8.01 5.79
C ARG A 168 -25.26 -7.60 4.39
N SER A 169 -25.61 -6.33 4.21
CA SER A 169 -26.00 -5.80 2.90
C SER A 169 -24.80 -5.79 1.94
N GLN A 170 -23.62 -5.40 2.41
CA GLN A 170 -22.37 -5.48 1.65
C GLN A 170 -22.04 -6.93 1.27
N ASP A 171 -22.12 -7.87 2.21
CA ASP A 171 -21.86 -9.30 1.96
C ASP A 171 -22.78 -9.85 0.85
N LYS A 172 -24.05 -9.43 0.83
CA LYS A 172 -25.03 -9.80 -0.22
C LYS A 172 -24.72 -9.15 -1.57
N GLN A 173 -24.15 -7.94 -1.60
CA GLN A 173 -23.76 -7.26 -2.84
C GLN A 173 -22.53 -7.95 -3.45
N VAL A 174 -21.53 -8.25 -2.62
CA VAL A 174 -20.33 -9.00 -3.02
C VAL A 174 -20.70 -10.39 -3.56
N ALA A 175 -21.61 -11.11 -2.89
CA ALA A 175 -22.09 -12.41 -3.35
C ALA A 175 -22.83 -12.36 -4.70
N LYS A 176 -23.36 -11.20 -5.08
CA LYS A 176 -24.00 -10.95 -6.40
C LYS A 176 -23.01 -10.47 -7.46
N GLY A 177 -21.71 -10.41 -7.16
CA GLY A 177 -20.67 -9.90 -8.06
C GLY A 177 -20.68 -8.38 -8.20
N LEU A 178 -21.38 -7.66 -7.32
CA LEU A 178 -21.38 -6.19 -7.30
C LEU A 178 -20.26 -5.70 -6.39
N SER A 179 -19.39 -4.82 -6.90
CA SER A 179 -18.39 -4.14 -6.08
C SER A 179 -19.11 -3.20 -5.11
N PRO A 180 -19.01 -3.41 -3.79
CA PRO A 180 -19.66 -2.52 -2.82
C PRO A 180 -19.06 -1.11 -2.97
N PRO A 181 -19.88 -0.05 -2.85
CA PRO A 181 -19.36 1.31 -2.91
C PRO A 181 -18.32 1.49 -1.80
N ALA A 182 -17.07 1.76 -2.19
CA ALA A 182 -16.01 2.03 -1.24
C ALA A 182 -16.41 3.24 -0.39
N LEU A 183 -16.54 3.04 0.92
CA LEU A 183 -16.97 4.06 1.90
C LEU A 183 -16.08 5.32 1.88
N PHE A 184 -14.87 5.22 1.31
CA PHE A 184 -13.90 6.31 1.16
C PHE A 184 -13.34 6.50 -0.27
N GLY A 185 -13.84 5.77 -1.27
CA GLY A 185 -13.26 5.75 -2.62
C GLY A 185 -13.62 6.92 -3.52
N ARG A 186 -14.37 7.92 -3.02
CA ARG A 186 -14.91 9.03 -3.82
C ARG A 186 -14.25 10.39 -3.59
N LEU A 187 -13.21 10.46 -2.75
CA LEU A 187 -12.57 11.74 -2.41
C LEU A 187 -11.32 12.09 -3.24
N ASN A 188 -10.85 11.21 -4.14
CA ASN A 188 -9.60 11.44 -4.88
C ASN A 188 -9.76 11.64 -6.40
N THR A 189 -10.97 11.81 -6.94
CA THR A 189 -11.17 11.97 -8.39
C THR A 189 -11.50 13.39 -8.86
N THR A 190 -11.34 14.43 -8.02
CA THR A 190 -11.64 15.83 -8.39
C THR A 190 -10.44 16.77 -8.25
N SER A 191 -9.22 16.30 -8.52
CA SER A 191 -8.06 17.18 -8.68
C SER A 191 -7.24 16.73 -9.88
N LYS A 192 -7.76 17.02 -11.08
CA LYS A 192 -7.04 17.13 -12.36
C LYS A 192 -8.05 17.57 -13.43
N GLU A 193 -8.46 18.82 -13.35
CA GLU A 193 -8.93 19.59 -14.51
C GLU A 193 -8.79 21.08 -14.18
N HIS A 194 -8.06 21.78 -15.07
CA HIS A 194 -7.57 23.16 -15.05
C HIS A 194 -6.19 23.39 -14.43
#